data_AF-A0A0R1HT07-F1
#
_entry.id   AF-A0A0R1HT07-F1
#
_cell.length_a   1.000
_cell.length_b   1.000
_cell.length_c   1.000
_cell.angle_alpha   90.00
_cell.angle_beta   90.00
_cell.angle_gamma   90.00
#
_symmetry.space_group_name_H-M   'P 1'
#
loop_
_entity.id
_entity.type
_entity.pdbx_description
1 polymer ?
#
loop_
_entity_poly.entity_id
_entity_poly.type
_entity_poly.pdbx_seq_one_letter_code
_entity_poly.pdbx_strand_id
1 'polypeptide(L)'
;MFGGSLRVHVHAASTSKVSFIVDTVNNNNIQLNTPLAAGANVSSEVNLPKLTTAQLAALQGKSTATVDAAKISSTLLTANAPLNKLVGTKTYTSRDNKNYHYEFTFTSSDKFATDNRLTTYGNNVVAAYTANLVEGAAPTSNANTDYVAK
;
A
#
# COMPACT_ATOMS: atom_id res chain seq x y z
N MET A 1 40.74 6.99 36.21
CA MET A 1 40.73 6.99 34.73
C MET A 1 39.38 6.47 34.26
N PHE A 2 38.90 7.02 33.15
CA PHE A 2 37.50 7.20 32.79
C PHE A 2 36.73 5.90 32.48
N GLY A 3 35.67 5.65 33.25
CA GLY A 3 34.61 4.70 32.93
C GLY A 3 33.37 5.47 32.44
N GLY A 4 33.42 5.97 31.21
CA GLY A 4 32.26 6.54 30.55
C GLY A 4 31.78 5.56 29.49
N SER A 5 30.76 4.74 29.79
CA SER A 5 30.04 4.03 28.74
C SER A 5 29.39 5.07 27.84
N LEU A 6 30.01 5.34 26.69
CA LEU A 6 29.37 6.07 25.60
C LEU A 6 28.16 5.24 25.20
N ARG A 7 26.98 5.61 25.70
CA ARG A 7 25.71 5.17 25.12
C ARG A 7 25.63 5.82 23.75
N VAL A 8 26.20 5.15 22.75
CA VAL A 8 25.85 5.43 21.37
C VAL A 8 24.38 5.08 21.28
N HIS A 9 23.51 6.09 21.23
CA HIS A 9 22.14 5.87 20.77
C HIS A 9 22.25 5.49 19.31
N VAL A 10 22.43 4.19 19.05
CA VAL A 10 22.27 3.62 17.73
C VAL A 10 20.79 3.79 17.42
N HIS A 11 20.41 4.91 16.81
CA HIS A 11 19.10 5.03 16.19
C HIS A 11 19.13 4.06 15.01
N ALA A 12 18.71 2.81 15.27
CA ALA A 12 18.68 1.77 14.27
C ALA A 12 17.82 2.24 13.10
N ALA A 13 18.36 2.12 11.89
CA ALA A 13 17.55 2.27 10.69
C ALA A 13 16.45 1.20 10.73
N SER A 14 15.25 1.57 10.32
CA SER A 14 14.10 0.68 10.25
C SER A 14 13.34 0.92 8.95
N THR A 15 12.81 -0.17 8.41
CA THR A 15 12.09 -0.17 7.13
C THR A 15 10.60 -0.35 7.41
N SER A 16 9.81 0.63 7.04
CA SER A 16 8.35 0.54 7.05
C SER A 16 7.85 -0.36 5.93
N LYS A 17 6.68 -0.96 6.14
CA LYS A 17 5.93 -1.69 5.12
C LYS A 17 4.63 -0.96 4.79
N VAL A 18 4.05 -1.22 3.62
CA VAL A 18 2.82 -0.58 3.15
C VAL A 18 1.65 -1.54 3.30
N SER A 19 0.57 -1.06 3.92
CA SER A 19 -0.75 -1.70 3.93
C SER A 19 -1.64 -1.02 2.90
N PHE A 20 -2.24 -1.79 2.01
CA PHE A 20 -3.18 -1.29 1.00
C PHE A 20 -4.61 -1.46 1.51
N ILE A 21 -5.28 -0.34 1.79
CA ILE A 21 -6.65 -0.31 2.31
C ILE A 21 -7.59 0.29 1.28
N VAL A 22 -8.74 -0.34 1.10
CA VAL A 22 -9.82 0.17 0.25
C VAL A 22 -10.51 1.33 0.96
N ASP A 23 -10.53 2.51 0.35
CA ASP A 23 -11.23 3.69 0.86
C ASP A 23 -12.63 3.78 0.26
N THR A 24 -12.72 3.65 -1.05
CA THR A 24 -13.98 3.72 -1.81
C THR A 24 -14.05 2.56 -2.80
N VAL A 25 -15.26 2.04 -3.02
CA VAL A 25 -15.53 0.99 -4.02
C VAL A 25 -16.50 1.52 -5.06
N ASN A 26 -16.10 1.48 -6.33
CA ASN A 26 -16.95 1.78 -7.46
C ASN A 26 -17.27 0.48 -8.24
N ASN A 27 -18.49 -0.02 -8.09
CA ASN A 27 -18.98 -1.21 -8.77
C ASN A 27 -19.71 -0.90 -10.09
N ASN A 28 -19.83 0.35 -10.52
CA ASN A 28 -20.54 0.73 -11.75
C ASN A 28 -21.96 0.14 -11.86
N ASN A 29 -22.69 0.08 -10.75
CA ASN A 29 -24.03 -0.56 -10.62
C ASN A 29 -24.08 -2.07 -10.92
N ILE A 30 -22.93 -2.75 -11.02
CA ILE A 30 -22.86 -4.21 -11.19
C ILE A 30 -23.11 -4.91 -9.85
N GLN A 31 -24.01 -5.89 -9.86
CA GLN A 31 -24.31 -6.73 -8.70
C GLN A 31 -23.40 -7.97 -8.67
N LEU A 32 -22.42 -7.94 -7.78
CA LEU A 32 -21.56 -9.09 -7.49
C LEU A 32 -22.16 -9.96 -6.38
N ASN A 33 -21.85 -11.25 -6.40
CA ASN A 33 -22.29 -12.18 -5.35
C ASN A 33 -21.62 -11.87 -4.00
N THR A 34 -20.34 -11.51 -4.02
CA THR A 34 -19.52 -11.15 -2.84
C THR A 34 -18.64 -9.94 -3.17
N PRO A 35 -19.19 -8.71 -3.22
CA PRO A 35 -18.43 -7.53 -3.59
C PRO A 35 -17.34 -7.20 -2.57
N LEU A 36 -16.30 -6.50 -3.02
CA LEU A 36 -15.31 -5.89 -2.12
C LEU A 36 -15.96 -4.77 -1.33
N ALA A 37 -15.56 -4.61 -0.07
CA ALA A 37 -16.06 -3.57 0.83
C ALA A 37 -15.00 -2.49 1.09
N ALA A 38 -15.44 -1.27 1.35
CA ALA A 38 -14.59 -0.23 1.92
C ALA A 38 -14.04 -0.66 3.28
N GLY A 39 -12.81 -0.24 3.60
CA GLY A 39 -12.04 -0.65 4.77
C GLY A 39 -11.31 -1.99 4.61
N ALA A 40 -11.54 -2.74 3.54
CA ALA A 40 -10.85 -4.01 3.32
C ALA A 40 -9.34 -3.81 3.14
N ASN A 41 -8.54 -4.70 3.73
CA ASN A 41 -7.12 -4.79 3.48
C ASN A 41 -6.88 -5.73 2.30
N VAL A 42 -6.33 -5.19 1.20
CA VAL A 42 -6.08 -5.92 -0.04
C VAL A 42 -4.60 -6.23 -0.25
N SER A 43 -3.78 -6.14 0.80
CA SER A 43 -2.32 -6.27 0.70
C SER A 43 -1.84 -7.62 0.13
N SER A 44 -2.61 -8.68 0.33
CA SER A 44 -2.36 -10.02 -0.24
C SER A 44 -3.13 -10.30 -1.54
N GLU A 45 -3.97 -9.37 -2.00
CA GLU A 45 -4.90 -9.57 -3.12
C GLU A 45 -4.60 -8.65 -4.31
N VAL A 46 -3.37 -8.13 -4.40
CA VAL A 46 -2.92 -7.23 -5.47
C VAL A 46 -1.62 -7.69 -6.10
N ASN A 47 -1.45 -7.35 -7.38
CA ASN A 47 -0.20 -7.49 -8.09
C ASN A 47 0.79 -6.40 -7.67
N LEU A 48 1.95 -6.84 -7.22
CA LEU A 48 2.93 -5.96 -6.59
C LEU A 48 4.15 -5.79 -7.49
N PRO A 49 4.44 -4.57 -7.96
CA PRO A 49 5.61 -4.33 -8.79
C PRO A 49 6.89 -4.51 -7.98
N LYS A 50 8.00 -4.75 -8.69
CA LYS A 50 9.33 -4.68 -8.10
C LYS A 50 9.75 -3.23 -7.91
N LEU A 51 10.04 -2.85 -6.67
CA LEU A 51 10.59 -1.53 -6.36
C LEU A 51 12.11 -1.54 -6.56
N THR A 52 12.64 -0.41 -7.04
CA THR A 52 14.08 -0.17 -7.09
C THR A 52 14.64 0.11 -5.69
N THR A 53 15.95 -0.01 -5.51
CA THR A 53 16.63 0.36 -4.25
C THR A 53 16.33 1.80 -3.83
N ALA A 54 16.26 2.73 -4.79
CA ALA A 54 15.94 4.14 -4.52
C ALA A 54 14.50 4.32 -4.02
N GLN A 55 13.54 3.57 -4.59
CA GLN A 55 12.15 3.57 -4.16
C GLN A 55 12.00 2.96 -2.76
N LEU A 56 12.67 1.84 -2.49
CA LEU A 56 12.68 1.21 -1.16
C LEU A 56 13.30 2.11 -0.08
N ALA A 57 14.26 2.97 -0.44
CA ALA A 57 14.87 3.93 0.47
C ALA A 57 13.90 5.03 0.94
N ALA A 58 12.75 5.21 0.29
CA ALA A 58 11.69 6.10 0.80
C ALA A 58 11.02 5.54 2.06
N LEU A 59 11.02 4.21 2.25
CA LEU A 59 10.43 3.53 3.40
C LEU A 59 11.42 3.35 4.56
N GLN A 60 12.64 3.86 4.43
CA GLN A 60 13.70 3.69 5.42
C GLN A 60 13.98 4.99 6.15
N GLY A 61 14.14 4.88 7.47
CA GLY A 61 14.51 6.00 8.31
C GLY A 61 14.86 5.55 9.72
N LYS A 62 15.05 6.50 10.63
CA LYS A 62 15.33 6.22 12.03
C LYS A 62 14.06 5.71 12.71
N SER A 63 14.12 4.63 13.47
CA SER A 63 12.95 4.01 14.14
C SER A 63 12.14 4.95 15.04
N THR A 64 12.77 5.99 15.58
CA THR A 64 12.14 7.00 16.45
C THR A 64 11.58 8.20 15.68
N ALA A 65 11.82 8.29 14.37
CA ALA A 65 11.35 9.40 13.54
C ALA A 65 10.02 9.03 12.88
N THR A 66 9.11 10.02 12.82
CA THR A 66 7.90 9.93 11.99
C THR A 66 8.27 9.72 10.53
N VAL A 67 7.46 8.95 9.81
CA VAL A 67 7.65 8.72 8.38
C VAL A 67 7.54 10.03 7.60
N ASP A 68 8.36 10.18 6.57
CA ASP A 68 8.25 11.31 5.64
C ASP A 68 7.15 10.99 4.61
N ALA A 69 5.91 11.30 4.98
CA ALA A 69 4.74 10.97 4.17
C ALA A 69 4.77 11.63 2.78
N ALA A 70 5.34 12.83 2.67
CA ALA A 70 5.48 13.54 1.41
C ALA A 70 6.48 12.84 0.48
N LYS A 71 7.63 12.43 1.02
CA LYS A 71 8.64 11.66 0.28
C LYS A 71 8.09 10.30 -0.15
N ILE A 72 7.45 9.57 0.75
CA ILE A 72 6.84 8.26 0.44
C ILE A 72 5.79 8.42 -0.66
N SER A 73 4.86 9.38 -0.51
CA SER A 73 3.80 9.58 -1.49
C SER A 73 4.35 9.94 -2.88
N SER A 74 5.24 10.93 -2.96
CA SER A 74 5.83 11.35 -4.24
C SER A 74 6.71 10.29 -4.91
N THR A 75 7.34 9.41 -4.13
CA THR A 75 8.21 8.35 -4.66
C THR A 75 7.42 7.10 -5.09
N LEU A 76 6.35 6.76 -4.35
CA LEU A 76 5.68 5.46 -4.47
C LEU A 76 4.22 5.54 -4.92
N LEU A 77 3.46 6.58 -4.57
CA LEU A 77 1.99 6.57 -4.61
C LEU A 77 1.36 7.54 -5.62
N THR A 78 2.00 8.68 -5.92
CA THR A 78 1.44 9.70 -6.83
C THR A 78 1.43 9.25 -8.30
N ALA A 79 0.81 10.04 -9.18
CA ALA A 79 0.75 9.73 -10.62
C ALA A 79 2.13 9.34 -11.18
N ASN A 80 2.17 8.25 -11.96
CA ASN A 80 3.37 7.62 -12.53
C ASN A 80 4.30 6.91 -11.54
N ALA A 81 4.00 6.92 -10.24
CA ALA A 81 4.74 6.16 -9.24
C ALA A 81 4.30 4.67 -9.26
N PRO A 82 5.18 3.73 -8.85
CA PRO A 82 4.95 2.30 -9.04
C PRO A 82 3.71 1.75 -8.34
N LEU A 83 3.30 2.34 -7.22
CA LEU A 83 2.16 1.88 -6.44
C LEU A 83 0.92 2.75 -6.64
N ASN A 84 0.92 3.69 -7.60
CA ASN A 84 -0.26 4.52 -7.88
C ASN A 84 -1.46 3.70 -8.35
N LYS A 85 -1.20 2.70 -9.18
CA LYS A 85 -2.18 1.75 -9.69
C LYS A 85 -1.76 0.34 -9.35
N LEU A 86 -2.69 -0.42 -8.78
CA LEU A 86 -2.49 -1.83 -8.47
C LEU A 86 -3.64 -2.63 -9.10
N VAL A 87 -3.37 -3.86 -9.52
CA VAL A 87 -4.39 -4.74 -10.11
C VAL A 87 -4.70 -5.85 -9.14
N GLY A 88 -5.97 -6.05 -8.82
CA GLY A 88 -6.43 -7.12 -7.96
C GLY A 88 -6.22 -8.49 -8.59
N THR A 89 -5.89 -9.49 -7.78
CA THR A 89 -5.65 -10.87 -8.22
C THR A 89 -6.86 -11.79 -8.03
N LYS A 90 -7.92 -11.27 -7.41
CA LYS A 90 -9.16 -12.00 -7.15
C LYS A 90 -10.18 -11.74 -8.26
N THR A 91 -10.72 -12.82 -8.82
CA THR A 91 -11.86 -12.76 -9.75
C THR A 91 -13.16 -12.76 -8.96
N TYR A 92 -14.04 -11.85 -9.31
CA TYR A 92 -15.40 -11.73 -8.80
C TYR A 92 -16.38 -12.09 -9.91
N THR A 93 -17.52 -12.66 -9.53
CA THR A 93 -18.55 -13.07 -10.49
C THR A 93 -19.84 -12.30 -10.20
N SER A 94 -20.44 -11.74 -11.25
CA SER A 94 -21.76 -11.12 -11.17
C SER A 94 -22.87 -12.17 -11.11
N ARG A 95 -24.10 -11.72 -10.84
CA ARG A 95 -25.29 -12.59 -10.92
C ARG A 95 -25.49 -13.20 -12.32
N ASP A 96 -25.03 -12.52 -13.36
CA ASP A 96 -25.11 -12.96 -14.76
C ASP A 96 -23.91 -13.82 -15.21
N ASN A 97 -23.13 -14.35 -14.25
CA ASN A 97 -21.95 -15.19 -14.49
C ASN A 97 -20.82 -14.50 -15.30
N LYS A 98 -20.78 -13.17 -15.33
CA LYS A 98 -19.66 -12.42 -15.89
C LYS A 98 -18.55 -12.28 -14.87
N ASN A 99 -17.30 -12.37 -15.33
CA ASN A 99 -16.12 -12.20 -14.48
C ASN A 99 -15.67 -10.75 -14.44
N TYR A 100 -15.23 -10.34 -13.26
CA TYR A 100 -14.69 -9.02 -12.98
C TYR A 100 -13.48 -9.13 -12.07
N HIS A 101 -12.69 -8.07 -12.02
CA HIS A 101 -11.67 -7.85 -11.00
C HIS A 101 -11.63 -6.37 -10.63
N TYR A 102 -10.95 -6.04 -9.52
CA TYR A 102 -10.77 -4.64 -9.12
C TYR A 102 -9.41 -4.13 -9.57
N GLU A 103 -9.40 -2.91 -10.12
CA GLU A 103 -8.21 -2.08 -10.24
C GLU A 103 -8.25 -0.99 -9.16
N PHE A 104 -7.12 -0.80 -8.48
CA PHE A 104 -6.99 0.10 -7.35
C PHE A 104 -6.19 1.32 -7.77
N THR A 105 -6.75 2.52 -7.58
CA THR A 105 -6.04 3.79 -7.78
C THR A 105 -5.84 4.47 -6.43
N PHE A 106 -4.62 4.90 -6.15
CA PHE A 106 -4.29 5.62 -4.92
C PHE A 106 -5.20 6.84 -4.73
N THR A 107 -5.77 7.00 -3.53
CA THR A 107 -6.77 8.04 -3.24
C THR A 107 -6.16 9.44 -3.29
N SER A 108 -5.26 9.78 -2.35
CA SER A 108 -4.63 11.09 -2.30
C SER A 108 -3.47 11.17 -1.31
N SER A 109 -2.52 12.07 -1.58
CA SER A 109 -1.41 12.39 -0.67
C SER A 109 -1.89 12.97 0.66
N ASP A 110 -2.95 13.77 0.67
CA ASP A 110 -3.45 14.42 1.88
C ASP A 110 -4.03 13.41 2.87
N LYS A 111 -4.78 12.42 2.34
CA LYS A 111 -5.28 11.31 3.15
C LYS A 111 -4.13 10.46 3.66
N PHE A 112 -3.16 10.12 2.80
CA PHE A 112 -1.97 9.38 3.21
C PHE A 112 -1.19 10.09 4.33
N ALA A 113 -0.99 11.40 4.22
CA ALA A 113 -0.33 12.19 5.27
C ALA A 113 -1.15 12.17 6.57
N THR A 114 -2.47 12.30 6.49
CA THR A 114 -3.38 12.28 7.64
C THR A 114 -3.38 10.93 8.35
N ASP A 115 -3.48 9.83 7.60
CA ASP A 115 -3.55 8.47 8.11
C ASP A 115 -2.22 8.03 8.75
N ASN A 116 -1.09 8.60 8.30
CA ASN A 116 0.25 8.23 8.76
C ASN A 116 0.93 9.30 9.63
N ARG A 117 0.21 10.33 10.08
CA ARG A 117 0.79 11.50 10.78
C ARG A 117 1.55 11.18 12.08
N LEU A 118 1.25 10.05 12.71
CA LEU A 118 1.93 9.57 13.93
C LEU A 118 2.77 8.31 13.69
N THR A 119 2.82 7.80 12.46
CA THR A 119 3.53 6.55 12.14
C THR A 119 5.03 6.81 12.13
N THR A 120 5.80 6.02 12.88
CA THR A 120 7.26 6.05 12.82
C THR A 120 7.82 5.00 11.87
N TYR A 121 9.05 5.20 11.38
CA TYR A 121 9.72 4.21 10.53
C TYR A 121 9.84 2.85 11.24
N GLY A 122 9.64 1.77 10.48
CA GLY A 122 9.57 0.40 10.99
C GLY A 122 8.15 -0.10 11.26
N ASN A 123 7.20 0.81 11.45
CA ASN A 123 5.77 0.48 11.49
C ASN A 123 5.17 0.46 10.08
N ASN A 124 3.98 -0.13 9.96
CA ASN A 124 3.25 -0.15 8.70
C ASN A 124 2.67 1.24 8.40
N VAL A 125 2.88 1.73 7.18
CA VAL A 125 2.15 2.88 6.63
C VAL A 125 0.88 2.41 5.92
N VAL A 126 -0.18 3.20 5.99
CA VAL A 126 -1.47 2.90 5.37
C VAL A 126 -1.64 3.73 4.10
N ALA A 127 -1.77 3.07 2.96
CA ALA A 127 -2.09 3.70 1.69
C ALA A 127 -3.54 3.35 1.30
N ALA A 128 -4.35 4.39 1.14
CA ALA A 128 -5.75 4.30 0.80
C ALA A 128 -5.97 4.28 -0.72
N TYR A 129 -6.88 3.44 -1.20
CA TYR A 129 -7.17 3.26 -2.63
C TYR A 129 -8.66 3.29 -2.94
N THR A 130 -8.99 3.87 -4.09
CA THR A 130 -10.28 3.70 -4.75
C THR A 130 -10.24 2.42 -5.60
N ALA A 131 -11.09 1.46 -5.28
CA ALA A 131 -11.29 0.24 -6.05
C ALA A 131 -12.32 0.47 -7.15
N ASN A 132 -11.95 0.18 -8.40
CA ASN A 132 -12.81 0.28 -9.57
C ASN A 132 -13.02 -1.10 -10.17
N LEU A 133 -14.28 -1.49 -10.36
CA LEU A 133 -14.63 -2.77 -10.95
C LEU A 133 -14.43 -2.74 -12.47
N VAL A 134 -13.64 -3.69 -12.98
CA VAL A 134 -13.32 -3.83 -14.41
C VAL A 134 -13.79 -5.20 -14.88
N GLU A 135 -14.40 -5.26 -16.07
CA GLU A 135 -14.85 -6.51 -16.69
C GLU A 135 -13.65 -7.35 -17.15
N GLY A 136 -13.71 -8.66 -16.87
CA GLY A 136 -12.64 -9.62 -17.14
C GLY A 136 -12.15 -10.33 -15.88
N ALA A 137 -11.64 -11.56 -16.04
CA ALA A 137 -11.01 -12.29 -14.95
C ALA A 137 -9.72 -11.58 -14.49
N ALA A 138 -9.39 -11.76 -13.22
CA ALA A 138 -8.16 -11.22 -12.67
C ALA A 138 -6.92 -11.84 -13.35
N PRO A 139 -5.85 -11.07 -13.56
CA PRO A 139 -4.59 -11.61 -14.07
C PRO A 139 -3.92 -12.54 -13.06
N THR A 140 -2.92 -13.29 -13.52
CA THR A 140 -2.06 -14.09 -12.65
C THR A 140 -1.33 -13.22 -11.63
N SER A 141 -1.14 -13.77 -10.43
CA SER A 141 -0.52 -13.05 -9.32
C SER A 141 1.00 -12.95 -9.47
N ASN A 142 1.55 -11.75 -9.25
CA ASN A 142 2.97 -11.52 -9.02
C ASN A 142 3.19 -11.23 -7.53
N ALA A 143 3.87 -12.15 -6.83
CA ALA A 143 4.10 -12.07 -5.39
C ALA A 143 5.45 -11.40 -5.08
N ASN A 144 5.49 -10.06 -5.05
CA ASN A 144 6.56 -9.34 -4.38
C ASN A 144 6.10 -8.91 -2.99
N THR A 145 6.70 -9.43 -1.93
CA THR A 145 6.27 -9.12 -0.54
C THR A 145 7.27 -8.27 0.25
N ASP A 146 8.30 -7.73 -0.40
CA ASP A 146 9.46 -7.12 0.28
C ASP A 146 9.11 -5.85 1.07
N TYR A 147 8.10 -5.11 0.61
CA TYR A 147 7.67 -3.83 1.18
C TYR A 147 6.21 -3.82 1.64
N VAL A 148 5.55 -4.97 1.63
CA VAL A 148 4.11 -5.07 1.90
C VAL A 148 3.87 -5.65 3.28
N ALA A 149 2.94 -5.05 4.01
CA ALA A 149 2.49 -5.53 5.30
C ALA A 149 1.73 -6.86 5.11
N LYS A 150 2.10 -7.88 5.87
CA LYS A 150 1.40 -9.17 5.92
C LYS A 150 0.46 -9.18 7.11
#